data_AF-A0A9X6U510-F1
#
_entry.id   AF-A0A9X6U510-F1
#
_cell.length_a   1.000
_cell.length_b   1.000
_cell.length_c   1.000
_cell.angle_alpha   90.00
_cell.angle_beta   90.00
_cell.angle_gamma   90.00
#
_symmetry.space_group_name_H-M   'P 1'
#
loop_
_entity.id
_entity.type
_entity.pdbx_description
1 polymer ?
#
loop_
_entity_poly.entity_id
_entity_poly.type
_entity_poly.pdbx_seq_one_letter_code
_entity_poly.pdbx_strand_id
1 'polypeptide(L)'
;KFYRKGATHSGLLKTAQPLNKEAKDKLRDAWEEANTGLSNAQRIAILDAGLEFEKVGMPLKDAQFIEGMKFDKGEIANIFNIPLHMINELDRATFSNIEQQALDFIQNTLSPILIQYEEEFSYKVFSFSEQKRYYLKFNLTSLLRADQKSRAEFYNIMLDRGVFSINKVLELEDMDGIGEHGDKNRVDLNHVSVEIADEYQLAKAGASTGGR
;
A
#
# COMPACT_ATOMS: atom_id res chain seq x y z
N LYS A 1 32.01 2.77 5.08
CA LYS A 1 33.50 2.81 5.01
C LYS A 1 34.08 2.46 3.62
N PHE A 2 33.26 2.06 2.63
CA PHE A 2 33.72 1.72 1.27
C PHE A 2 34.11 2.95 0.43
N TYR A 3 33.36 4.05 0.54
CA TYR A 3 33.60 5.33 -0.19
C TYR A 3 34.79 6.16 0.31
N ARG A 4 35.48 5.77 1.38
CA ARG A 4 36.60 6.54 1.96
C ARG A 4 37.98 6.09 1.47
N LYS A 5 38.07 4.91 0.83
CA LYS A 5 39.31 4.31 0.32
C LYS A 5 39.15 3.62 -1.05
N GLY A 6 37.98 3.76 -1.70
CA GLY A 6 37.72 3.17 -3.00
C GLY A 6 38.32 4.02 -4.10
N ALA A 7 39.25 3.46 -4.88
CA ALA A 7 39.75 4.06 -6.10
C ALA A 7 38.67 4.02 -7.19
N THR A 8 37.59 4.79 -7.02
CA THR A 8 36.56 4.98 -8.03
C THR A 8 37.07 5.99 -9.05
N HIS A 9 37.80 5.51 -10.05
CA HIS A 9 38.13 6.34 -11.20
C HIS A 9 36.88 6.45 -12.07
N SER A 10 36.39 7.68 -12.30
CA SER A 10 35.25 7.95 -13.19
C SER A 10 35.57 7.68 -14.66
N GLY A 11 36.85 7.53 -15.00
CA GLY A 11 37.35 7.13 -16.31
C GLY A 11 38.83 6.77 -16.25
N LEU A 12 39.27 6.00 -17.24
CA LEU A 12 40.67 5.59 -17.41
C LEU A 12 41.20 6.18 -18.72
N LEU A 13 42.38 6.79 -18.66
CA LEU A 13 43.13 7.21 -19.84
C LEU A 13 44.19 6.14 -20.15
N LYS A 14 44.04 5.47 -21.30
CA LYS A 14 44.96 4.43 -21.77
C LYS A 14 45.92 5.00 -22.81
N THR A 15 47.18 4.57 -22.75
CA THR A 15 48.24 4.98 -23.67
C THR A 15 49.02 3.73 -24.11
N ALA A 16 49.37 3.62 -25.39
CA ALA A 16 50.13 2.47 -25.89
C ALA A 16 51.62 2.50 -25.48
N GLN A 17 52.16 3.70 -25.22
CA GLN A 17 53.56 3.91 -24.85
C GLN A 17 53.73 4.04 -23.33
N PRO A 18 54.80 3.47 -22.73
CA PRO A 18 55.09 3.66 -21.32
C PRO A 18 55.52 5.11 -21.05
N LEU A 19 54.72 5.81 -20.24
CA LEU A 19 55.01 7.18 -19.82
C LEU A 19 55.87 7.19 -18.55
N ASN A 20 56.84 8.10 -18.49
CA ASN A 20 57.57 8.40 -17.26
C ASN A 20 56.66 9.13 -16.25
N LYS A 21 57.11 9.27 -14.99
CA LYS A 21 56.31 9.87 -13.92
C LYS A 21 55.92 11.32 -14.22
N GLU A 22 56.86 12.12 -14.71
CA GLU A 22 56.63 13.54 -15.04
C GLU A 22 55.62 13.73 -16.18
N ALA A 23 55.65 12.89 -17.22
CA ALA A 23 54.71 12.95 -18.32
C ALA A 23 53.30 12.53 -17.89
N LYS A 24 53.19 11.55 -16.98
CA LYS A 24 51.90 11.16 -16.38
C LYS A 24 51.28 12.29 -15.56
N ASP A 25 52.09 12.99 -14.77
CA ASP A 25 51.61 14.08 -13.93
C ASP A 25 51.18 15.28 -14.80
N LYS A 26 51.96 15.66 -15.82
CA LYS A 26 51.57 16.69 -16.80
C LYS A 26 50.28 16.35 -17.56
N LEU A 27 50.11 15.09 -17.98
CA LEU A 27 48.90 14.63 -18.64
C LEU A 27 47.68 14.68 -17.72
N ARG A 28 47.85 14.36 -16.44
CA ARG A 28 46.78 14.48 -15.44
C ARG A 28 46.38 15.93 -15.25
N ASP A 29 47.35 16.82 -15.05
CA ASP A 29 47.08 18.24 -14.80
C ASP A 29 46.38 18.88 -16.00
N ALA A 30 46.83 18.59 -17.22
CA ALA A 30 46.18 19.07 -18.44
C ALA A 30 44.75 18.51 -18.62
N TRP A 31 44.54 17.24 -18.26
CA TRP A 31 43.22 16.62 -18.32
C TRP A 31 42.26 17.21 -17.28
N GLU A 32 42.73 17.44 -16.06
CA GLU A 32 41.94 18.06 -14.99
C GLU A 32 41.60 19.52 -15.33
N GLU A 33 42.55 20.28 -15.88
CA GLU A 33 42.31 21.67 -16.32
C GLU A 33 41.25 21.75 -17.43
N ALA A 34 41.29 20.82 -18.39
CA ALA A 34 40.35 20.79 -19.51
C ALA A 34 38.95 20.30 -19.13
N ASN A 35 38.83 19.41 -18.13
CA ASN A 35 37.57 18.69 -17.82
C ASN A 35 36.96 19.03 -16.46
N THR A 36 37.65 19.77 -15.59
CA THR A 36 37.17 20.09 -14.24
C THR A 36 36.68 21.54 -14.16
N GLY A 37 35.59 21.78 -13.42
CA GLY A 37 35.02 23.11 -13.19
C GLY A 37 33.73 23.39 -13.97
N LEU A 38 32.84 24.20 -13.39
CA LEU A 38 31.53 24.54 -13.98
C LEU A 38 31.64 25.20 -15.37
N SER A 39 32.73 25.91 -15.64
CA SER A 39 32.98 26.58 -16.93
C SER A 39 33.43 25.65 -18.06
N ASN A 40 33.85 24.42 -17.72
CA ASN A 40 34.33 23.43 -18.67
C ASN A 40 33.27 22.35 -18.99
N ALA A 41 32.12 22.40 -18.31
CA ALA A 41 30.97 21.57 -18.65
C ALA A 41 30.57 21.83 -20.12
N GLN A 42 30.50 20.77 -20.93
CA GLN A 42 30.19 20.78 -22.38
C GLN A 42 31.34 21.14 -23.34
N ARG A 43 32.58 21.32 -22.86
CA ARG A 43 33.73 21.41 -23.77
C ARG A 43 34.07 20.02 -24.35
N ILE A 44 34.43 20.00 -25.63
CA ILE A 44 34.90 18.77 -26.29
C ILE A 44 36.35 18.53 -25.84
N ALA A 45 36.58 17.46 -25.09
CA ALA A 45 37.91 17.04 -24.72
C ALA A 45 38.63 16.46 -25.94
N ILE A 46 39.76 17.05 -26.32
CA ILE A 46 40.62 16.54 -27.38
C ILE A 46 41.71 15.70 -26.73
N LEU A 47 41.84 14.45 -27.18
CA LEU A 47 42.86 13.52 -26.74
C LEU A 47 43.97 13.46 -27.78
N ASP A 48 45.21 13.56 -27.31
CA ASP A 48 46.39 13.46 -28.17
C ASP A 48 46.51 12.05 -28.79
N ALA A 49 47.21 11.95 -29.93
CA ALA A 49 47.26 10.73 -30.73
C ALA A 49 47.72 9.50 -29.92
N GLY A 50 46.81 8.55 -29.71
CA GLY A 50 47.05 7.30 -28.97
C GLY A 50 46.56 7.30 -27.51
N LEU A 51 45.89 8.37 -27.06
CA LEU A 51 45.17 8.41 -25.79
C LEU A 51 43.71 7.99 -26.00
N GLU A 52 43.26 6.99 -25.27
CA GLU A 52 41.87 6.53 -25.26
C GLU A 52 41.23 6.77 -23.89
N PHE A 53 40.07 7.41 -23.85
CA PHE A 53 39.28 7.56 -22.64
C PHE A 53 38.22 6.46 -22.56
N GLU A 54 38.35 5.59 -21.56
CA GLU A 54 37.31 4.62 -21.21
C GLU A 54 36.51 5.16 -20.03
N LYS A 55 35.23 5.46 -20.28
CA LYS A 55 34.30 5.78 -19.19
C LYS A 55 34.10 4.51 -18.37
N VAL A 56 34.51 4.54 -17.11
CA VAL A 56 34.11 3.49 -16.17
C VAL A 56 32.63 3.73 -15.90
N GLY A 57 31.77 2.88 -16.48
CA GLY A 57 30.33 2.90 -16.24
C GLY A 57 30.04 2.83 -14.74
N MET A 58 28.81 3.20 -14.33
CA MET A 58 28.40 3.10 -12.92
C MET A 58 28.84 1.73 -12.39
N PRO A 59 29.73 1.68 -11.37
CA PRO A 59 30.27 0.42 -10.90
C PRO A 59 29.11 -0.54 -10.63
N LEU A 60 29.16 -1.78 -11.14
CA LEU A 60 28.16 -2.81 -10.84
C LEU A 60 27.86 -2.90 -9.33
N LYS A 61 28.87 -2.56 -8.52
CA LYS A 61 28.80 -2.47 -7.07
C LYS A 61 27.85 -1.38 -6.53
N ASP A 62 27.73 -0.23 -7.18
CA ASP A 62 26.80 0.82 -6.75
C ASP A 62 25.35 0.42 -7.06
N ALA A 63 25.10 -0.27 -8.17
CA ALA A 63 23.80 -0.88 -8.46
C ALA A 63 23.43 -1.96 -7.42
N GLN A 64 24.37 -2.86 -7.10
CA GLN A 64 24.19 -3.87 -6.04
C GLN A 64 23.99 -3.25 -4.65
N PHE A 65 24.61 -2.10 -4.36
CA PHE A 65 24.41 -1.40 -3.10
C PHE A 65 23.01 -0.82 -2.98
N ILE A 66 22.47 -0.23 -4.06
CA ILE A 66 21.10 0.28 -4.10
C ILE A 66 20.08 -0.87 -3.94
N GLU A 67 20.31 -1.99 -4.62
CA GLU A 67 19.50 -3.20 -4.43
C GLU A 67 19.56 -3.72 -2.98
N GLY A 68 20.76 -3.73 -2.38
CA GLY A 68 20.94 -4.06 -0.96
C GLY A 68 20.16 -3.12 -0.03
N MET A 69 20.21 -1.81 -0.27
CA MET A 69 19.43 -0.84 0.52
C MET A 69 17.91 -1.05 0.38
N LYS A 70 17.42 -1.44 -0.80
CA LYS A 70 16.00 -1.78 -0.99
C LYS A 70 15.62 -3.05 -0.23
N PHE A 71 16.49 -4.06 -0.26
CA PHE A 71 16.31 -5.29 0.49
C PHE A 71 16.27 -5.03 2.00
N ASP A 72 17.23 -4.27 2.55
CA ASP A 72 17.29 -3.91 3.97
C ASP A 72 16.04 -3.16 4.42
N LYS A 73 15.56 -2.19 3.62
CA LYS A 73 14.30 -1.50 3.89
C LYS A 73 13.12 -2.47 3.95
N GLY A 74 13.08 -3.45 3.06
CA GLY A 74 12.05 -4.48 3.04
C GLY A 74 12.08 -5.38 4.26
N GLU A 75 13.26 -5.79 4.71
CA GLU A 75 13.40 -6.57 5.95
C GLU A 75 12.91 -5.79 7.17
N ILE A 76 13.29 -4.51 7.29
CA ILE A 76 12.82 -3.65 8.39
C ILE A 76 11.30 -3.53 8.36
N ALA A 77 10.71 -3.29 7.18
CA ALA A 77 9.27 -3.17 7.03
C ALA A 77 8.54 -4.45 7.47
N ASN A 78 9.08 -5.62 7.12
CA ASN A 78 8.53 -6.91 7.52
C ASN A 78 8.58 -7.14 9.04
N ILE A 79 9.64 -6.70 9.73
CA ILE A 79 9.75 -6.82 11.20
C ILE A 79 8.60 -6.08 11.89
N PHE A 80 8.18 -4.93 11.34
CA PHE A 80 7.09 -4.12 11.88
C PHE A 80 5.72 -4.44 11.26
N ASN A 81 5.64 -5.44 10.38
CA ASN A 81 4.44 -5.77 9.58
C ASN A 81 3.88 -4.58 8.79
N ILE A 82 4.76 -3.65 8.36
CA ILE A 82 4.35 -2.49 7.56
C ILE A 82 4.52 -2.82 6.06
N PRO A 83 3.49 -2.68 5.23
CA PRO A 83 3.62 -2.88 3.79
C PRO A 83 4.59 -1.89 3.14
N LEU A 84 5.28 -2.35 2.08
CA LEU A 84 6.29 -1.56 1.37
C LEU A 84 5.73 -0.28 0.72
N HIS A 85 4.46 -0.30 0.30
CA HIS A 85 3.82 0.87 -0.29
C HIS A 85 3.67 2.04 0.72
N MET A 86 3.62 1.76 2.02
CA MET A 86 3.55 2.80 3.07
C MET A 86 4.90 3.49 3.34
N ILE A 87 6.01 2.87 2.93
CA ILE A 87 7.36 3.45 3.03
C ILE A 87 7.85 4.04 1.70
N ASN A 88 6.92 4.32 0.78
CA ASN A 88 7.16 4.87 -0.56
C ASN A 88 7.99 3.96 -1.49
N GLU A 89 8.01 2.65 -1.26
CA GLU A 89 8.63 1.68 -2.17
C GLU A 89 7.54 1.04 -3.04
N LEU A 90 7.35 1.61 -4.24
CA LEU A 90 6.24 1.28 -5.15
C LEU A 90 6.67 0.49 -6.40
N ASP A 91 7.88 -0.07 -6.41
CA ASP A 91 8.53 -0.69 -7.59
C ASP A 91 7.67 -1.75 -8.32
N ARG A 92 6.69 -2.37 -7.64
CA ARG A 92 5.80 -3.41 -8.22
C ARG A 92 4.32 -3.23 -7.86
N ALA A 93 3.93 -2.12 -7.26
CA ALA A 93 2.56 -1.93 -6.76
C ALA A 93 1.67 -1.27 -7.83
N THR A 94 0.58 -1.94 -8.21
CA THR A 94 -0.52 -1.34 -8.97
C THR A 94 -1.55 -0.75 -8.02
N PHE A 95 -2.32 0.27 -8.45
CA PHE A 95 -3.33 0.92 -7.60
C PHE A 95 -4.31 -0.05 -6.93
N SER A 96 -4.81 -1.06 -7.65
CA SER A 96 -5.69 -2.08 -7.09
C SER A 96 -5.04 -2.96 -6.02
N ASN A 97 -3.73 -3.20 -6.14
CA ASN A 97 -2.95 -3.95 -5.16
C ASN A 97 -2.69 -3.11 -3.89
N ILE A 98 -2.58 -1.79 -4.03
CA ILE A 98 -2.36 -0.88 -2.90
C ILE A 98 -3.58 -0.85 -1.97
N GLU A 99 -4.80 -0.80 -2.51
CA GLU A 99 -6.02 -0.81 -1.69
C GLU A 99 -6.14 -2.11 -0.88
N GLN A 100 -5.89 -3.26 -1.50
CA GLN A 100 -5.89 -4.55 -0.81
C GLN A 100 -4.78 -4.64 0.25
N GLN A 101 -3.58 -4.16 -0.05
CA GLN A 101 -2.48 -4.13 0.93
C GLN A 101 -2.75 -3.16 2.09
N ALA A 102 -3.48 -2.07 1.86
CA ALA A 102 -3.88 -1.15 2.91
C ALA A 102 -4.91 -1.79 3.86
N LEU A 103 -5.86 -2.57 3.31
CA LEU A 103 -6.79 -3.36 4.13
C LEU A 103 -6.06 -4.44 4.95
N ASP A 104 -5.10 -5.12 4.33
CA ASP A 104 -4.29 -6.15 5.00
C ASP A 104 -3.49 -5.56 6.18
N PHE A 105 -2.93 -4.37 6.01
CA PHE A 105 -2.26 -3.64 7.11
C PHE A 105 -3.20 -3.33 8.28
N ILE A 106 -4.41 -2.86 8.01
CA ILE A 106 -5.39 -2.55 9.05
C ILE A 106 -5.75 -3.84 9.82
N GLN A 107 -5.97 -4.94 9.12
CA GLN A 107 -6.38 -6.21 9.74
C GLN A 107 -5.25 -6.88 10.51
N ASN A 108 -4.06 -7.00 9.92
CA ASN A 108 -2.98 -7.81 10.49
C ASN A 108 -2.06 -7.05 11.43
N THR A 109 -1.95 -5.72 11.30
CA THR A 109 -1.00 -4.92 12.10
C THR A 109 -1.72 -3.99 13.04
N LEU A 110 -2.63 -3.17 12.52
CA LEU A 110 -3.26 -2.13 13.34
C LEU A 110 -4.29 -2.69 14.32
N SER A 111 -5.15 -3.61 13.87
CA SER A 111 -6.23 -4.17 14.70
C SER A 111 -5.71 -4.85 15.98
N PRO A 112 -4.68 -5.71 15.95
CA PRO A 112 -4.13 -6.31 17.17
C PRO A 112 -3.58 -5.28 18.17
N ILE A 113 -2.89 -4.25 17.67
CA ILE A 113 -2.33 -3.17 18.51
C ILE A 113 -3.44 -2.36 19.17
N LEU A 114 -4.49 -2.03 18.42
CA LEU A 114 -5.62 -1.27 18.95
C LEU A 114 -6.41 -2.08 19.97
N ILE A 115 -6.67 -3.37 19.73
CA ILE A 115 -7.32 -4.27 20.69
C ILE A 115 -6.51 -4.33 21.99
N GLN A 116 -5.18 -4.44 21.89
CA GLN A 116 -4.32 -4.41 23.08
C GLN A 116 -4.50 -3.12 23.89
N TYR A 117 -4.62 -1.96 23.23
CA TYR A 117 -4.92 -0.71 23.92
C TYR A 117 -6.35 -0.65 24.47
N GLU A 118 -7.35 -1.16 23.74
CA GLU A 118 -8.74 -1.25 24.20
C GLU A 118 -8.87 -2.05 25.48
N GLU A 119 -8.19 -3.21 25.55
CA GLU A 119 -8.15 -4.07 26.72
C GLU A 119 -7.48 -3.36 27.90
N GLU A 120 -6.32 -2.73 27.67
CA GLU A 120 -5.57 -2.02 28.70
C GLU A 120 -6.35 -0.82 29.26
N PHE A 121 -6.99 -0.05 28.38
CA PHE A 121 -7.86 1.06 28.80
C PHE A 121 -9.09 0.55 29.54
N SER A 122 -9.72 -0.51 29.05
CA SER A 122 -10.90 -1.09 29.71
C SER A 122 -10.55 -1.61 31.11
N TYR A 123 -9.35 -2.19 31.28
CA TYR A 123 -8.87 -2.65 32.57
C TYR A 123 -8.59 -1.52 33.57
N LYS A 124 -8.00 -0.41 33.10
CA LYS A 124 -7.57 0.71 33.96
C LYS A 124 -8.66 1.74 34.25
N VAL A 125 -9.58 1.96 33.32
CA VAL A 125 -10.60 3.02 33.41
C VAL A 125 -11.86 2.53 34.11
N PHE A 126 -12.28 1.28 33.87
CA PHE A 126 -13.52 0.74 34.41
C PHE A 126 -13.27 -0.16 35.63
N SER A 127 -14.15 -0.06 36.63
CA SER A 127 -14.19 -1.04 37.72
C SER A 127 -14.68 -2.41 37.24
N PHE A 128 -14.41 -3.47 38.00
CA PHE A 128 -14.78 -4.86 37.63
C PHE A 128 -16.29 -5.04 37.36
N SER A 129 -17.15 -4.26 38.02
CA SER A 129 -18.60 -4.26 37.74
C SER A 129 -18.97 -3.50 36.48
N GLU A 130 -18.24 -2.45 36.13
CA GLU A 130 -18.49 -1.62 34.94
C GLU A 130 -17.99 -2.27 33.66
N GLN A 131 -16.91 -3.05 33.71
CA GLN A 131 -16.38 -3.81 32.57
C GLN A 131 -17.39 -4.78 31.93
N LYS A 132 -18.45 -5.17 32.67
CA LYS A 132 -19.54 -6.00 32.13
C LYS A 132 -20.60 -5.21 31.35
N ARG A 133 -20.61 -3.89 31.49
CA ARG A 133 -21.62 -3.00 30.91
C ARG A 133 -21.05 -2.03 29.89
N TYR A 134 -19.79 -1.63 30.07
CA TYR A 134 -19.11 -0.64 29.25
C TYR A 134 -17.84 -1.26 28.67
N TYR A 135 -17.57 -0.94 27.41
CA TYR A 135 -16.35 -1.31 26.73
C TYR A 135 -15.86 -0.10 25.93
N LEU A 136 -14.54 -0.02 25.75
CA LEU A 136 -13.92 0.96 24.87
C LEU A 136 -13.55 0.26 23.57
N LYS A 137 -13.91 0.87 22.44
CA LYS A 137 -13.55 0.37 21.11
C LYS A 137 -13.13 1.53 20.22
N PHE A 138 -12.00 1.39 19.54
CA PHE A 138 -11.58 2.30 18.49
C PHE A 138 -12.43 2.07 17.24
N ASN A 139 -13.03 3.14 16.74
CA ASN A 139 -13.78 3.11 15.49
C ASN A 139 -12.80 3.11 14.29
N LEU A 140 -12.41 1.90 13.88
CA LEU A 140 -11.66 1.63 12.64
C LEU A 140 -12.50 1.77 11.37
N THR A 141 -13.82 1.89 11.53
CA THR A 141 -14.79 2.06 10.46
C THR A 141 -14.47 3.28 9.61
N SER A 142 -13.91 4.34 10.21
CA SER A 142 -13.40 5.53 9.53
C SER A 142 -12.26 5.24 8.53
N LEU A 143 -11.42 4.24 8.75
CA LEU A 143 -10.38 3.81 7.80
C LEU A 143 -10.96 2.96 6.67
N LEU A 144 -11.93 2.11 6.98
CA LEU A 144 -12.72 1.36 5.99
C LEU A 144 -13.62 2.27 5.14
N ARG A 145 -13.87 3.52 5.56
CA ARG A 145 -14.57 4.52 4.73
C ARG A 145 -13.86 4.79 3.40
N ALA A 146 -12.57 4.47 3.26
CA ALA A 146 -11.88 4.60 1.99
C ALA A 146 -12.52 3.74 0.88
N ASP A 147 -13.14 2.61 1.23
CA ASP A 147 -13.90 1.77 0.31
C ASP A 147 -15.40 1.77 0.66
N GLN A 148 -16.04 2.93 0.48
CA GLN A 148 -17.51 3.07 0.62
C GLN A 148 -18.27 2.11 -0.28
N LYS A 149 -17.69 1.71 -1.42
CA LYS A 149 -18.39 0.92 -2.43
C LYS A 149 -18.58 -0.51 -1.96
N SER A 150 -17.51 -1.22 -1.57
CA SER A 150 -17.65 -2.60 -1.08
C SER A 150 -18.48 -2.65 0.21
N ARG A 151 -18.39 -1.61 1.03
CA ARG A 151 -19.18 -1.50 2.26
C ARG A 151 -20.67 -1.30 1.99
N ALA A 152 -21.03 -0.41 1.07
CA ALA A 152 -22.40 -0.23 0.63
C ALA A 152 -22.94 -1.51 -0.03
N GLU A 153 -22.13 -2.21 -0.84
CA GLU A 153 -22.48 -3.49 -1.44
C GLU A 153 -22.74 -4.57 -0.38
N PHE A 154 -21.89 -4.69 0.64
CA PHE A 154 -22.10 -5.61 1.76
C PHE A 154 -23.43 -5.35 2.48
N TYR A 155 -23.70 -4.11 2.87
CA TYR A 155 -24.97 -3.78 3.54
C TYR A 155 -26.18 -3.96 2.63
N ASN A 156 -26.07 -3.63 1.34
CA ASN A 156 -27.13 -3.89 0.37
C ASN A 156 -27.44 -5.38 0.28
N ILE A 157 -26.43 -6.25 0.17
CA ILE A 157 -26.64 -7.71 0.12
C ILE A 157 -27.30 -8.22 1.41
N MET A 158 -26.89 -7.72 2.58
CA MET A 158 -27.43 -8.14 3.86
C MET A 158 -28.88 -7.67 4.10
N LEU A 159 -29.20 -6.45 3.66
CA LEU A 159 -30.56 -5.90 3.72
C LEU A 159 -31.49 -6.58 2.72
N ASP A 160 -31.01 -6.85 1.49
CA ASP A 160 -31.78 -7.51 0.43
C ASP A 160 -32.15 -8.96 0.79
N ARG A 161 -31.21 -9.68 1.41
CA ARG A 161 -31.45 -11.03 1.95
C ARG A 161 -32.25 -11.05 3.25
N GLY A 162 -32.58 -9.88 3.82
CA GLY A 162 -33.29 -9.75 5.09
C GLY A 162 -32.55 -10.30 6.31
N VAL A 163 -31.22 -10.38 6.23
CA VAL A 163 -30.36 -10.82 7.34
C VAL A 163 -30.24 -9.70 8.38
N PHE A 164 -30.12 -8.45 7.93
CA PHE A 164 -30.06 -7.28 8.81
C PHE A 164 -31.33 -6.42 8.72
N SER A 165 -31.66 -5.80 9.85
CA SER A 165 -32.60 -4.68 9.90
C SER A 165 -31.87 -3.36 9.64
N ILE A 166 -32.60 -2.31 9.28
CA ILE A 166 -32.02 -0.98 9.03
C ILE A 166 -31.36 -0.44 10.32
N ASN A 167 -32.01 -0.64 11.48
CA ASN A 167 -31.43 -0.25 12.76
C ASN A 167 -30.17 -1.03 13.09
N LYS A 168 -30.06 -2.31 12.68
CA LYS A 168 -28.84 -3.07 12.88
C LYS A 168 -27.67 -2.51 12.08
N VAL A 169 -27.93 -2.02 10.86
CA VAL A 169 -26.92 -1.34 10.05
C VAL A 169 -26.52 -0.01 10.69
N LEU A 170 -27.49 0.78 11.18
CA LEU A 170 -27.22 2.05 11.87
C LEU A 170 -26.42 1.85 13.16
N GLU A 171 -26.74 0.83 13.95
CA GLU A 171 -25.96 0.44 15.13
C GLU A 171 -24.52 0.10 14.77
N LEU A 172 -24.29 -0.67 13.70
CA LEU A 172 -22.95 -1.00 13.21
C LEU A 172 -22.16 0.20 12.67
N GLU A 173 -22.87 1.27 12.30
CA GLU A 173 -22.32 2.56 11.87
C GLU A 173 -22.14 3.56 13.02
N ASP A 174 -22.45 3.16 14.26
CA ASP A 174 -22.52 4.04 15.43
C ASP A 174 -23.46 5.25 15.20
N MET A 175 -24.57 5.03 14.48
CA MET A 175 -25.60 6.02 14.18
C MET A 175 -26.90 5.73 14.94
N ASP A 176 -27.67 6.79 15.21
CA ASP A 176 -28.97 6.66 15.87
C ASP A 176 -29.97 5.89 15.00
N GLY A 177 -30.72 4.98 15.63
CA GLY A 177 -31.78 4.20 14.97
C GLY A 177 -33.00 5.05 14.60
N ILE A 178 -33.79 4.55 13.65
CA ILE A 178 -35.01 5.22 13.14
C ILE A 178 -36.29 4.77 13.86
N GLY A 179 -36.18 4.37 15.13
CA GLY A 179 -37.30 3.84 15.93
C GLY A 179 -37.74 2.42 15.52
N GLU A 180 -38.89 1.95 16.02
CA GLU A 180 -39.37 0.55 15.82
C GLU A 180 -39.52 0.11 14.35
N HIS A 181 -39.70 1.07 13.43
CA HIS A 181 -39.84 0.76 12.01
C HIS A 181 -38.54 0.24 11.38
N GLY A 182 -37.39 0.59 11.96
CA GLY A 182 -36.07 0.14 11.49
C GLY A 182 -35.67 -1.26 11.97
N ASP A 183 -36.40 -1.85 12.91
CA ASP A 183 -36.11 -3.18 13.46
C ASP A 183 -36.69 -4.33 12.63
N LYS A 184 -37.56 -4.01 11.67
CA LYS A 184 -38.19 -5.01 10.81
C LYS A 184 -37.27 -5.38 9.65
N ASN A 185 -36.88 -6.66 9.59
CA ASN A 185 -36.16 -7.20 8.45
C ASN A 185 -37.05 -7.14 7.20
N ARG A 186 -36.49 -6.64 6.10
CA ARG A 186 -37.14 -6.59 4.80
C ARG A 186 -36.61 -7.77 3.99
N VAL A 187 -37.50 -8.49 3.30
CA VAL A 187 -37.11 -9.56 2.37
C VAL A 187 -37.71 -9.23 1.01
N ASP A 188 -36.98 -9.58 -0.06
CA ASP A 188 -37.50 -9.43 -1.41
C ASP A 188 -38.71 -10.36 -1.65
N LEU A 189 -39.75 -9.81 -2.26
CA LEU A 189 -40.96 -10.53 -2.68
C LEU A 189 -40.81 -11.21 -4.05
N ASN A 190 -39.71 -10.97 -4.78
CA ASN A 190 -39.52 -11.52 -6.13
C ASN A 190 -38.94 -12.95 -6.14
N HIS A 191 -38.26 -13.37 -5.07
CA HIS A 191 -37.71 -14.71 -4.94
C HIS A 191 -38.67 -15.64 -4.19
N VAL A 192 -39.74 -16.05 -4.87
CA VAL A 192 -40.67 -17.08 -4.40
C VAL A 192 -40.20 -18.48 -4.81
N SER A 193 -40.58 -19.51 -4.04
CA SER A 193 -40.28 -20.90 -4.43
C SER A 193 -40.93 -21.23 -5.76
N VAL A 194 -40.25 -22.04 -6.59
CA VAL A 194 -40.77 -22.43 -7.91
C VAL A 194 -42.15 -23.09 -7.81
N GLU A 195 -42.41 -23.80 -6.70
CA GLU A 195 -43.68 -24.46 -6.41
C GLU A 195 -44.86 -23.51 -6.24
N ILE A 196 -44.62 -22.29 -5.72
CA ILE A 196 -45.67 -21.31 -5.39
C ILE A 196 -45.63 -20.12 -6.38
N ALA A 197 -44.63 -20.09 -7.27
CA ALA A 197 -44.41 -18.99 -8.21
C ALA A 197 -45.62 -18.73 -9.13
N ASP A 198 -46.19 -19.78 -9.69
CA ASP A 198 -47.34 -19.66 -10.61
C ASP A 198 -48.60 -19.18 -9.87
N GLU A 199 -48.89 -19.75 -8.70
CA GLU A 199 -50.04 -19.34 -7.87
C GLU A 199 -49.92 -17.90 -7.39
N TYR A 200 -48.73 -17.47 -7.00
CA TYR A 200 -48.46 -16.11 -6.55
C TYR A 200 -48.59 -15.08 -7.68
N GLN A 201 -48.10 -15.39 -8.88
CA GLN A 201 -48.26 -14.52 -10.06
C GLN A 201 -49.72 -14.41 -10.48
N LEU A 202 -50.49 -15.51 -10.43
CA LEU A 202 -51.92 -15.52 -10.72
C LEU A 202 -52.73 -14.71 -9.69
N ALA A 203 -52.40 -14.83 -8.40
CA ALA A 203 -53.01 -14.03 -7.33
C ALA A 203 -52.72 -12.53 -7.47
N LYS A 204 -51.49 -12.17 -7.86
CA LYS A 204 -51.09 -10.78 -8.11
C LYS A 204 -51.72 -10.19 -9.38
N ALA A 205 -51.99 -11.01 -10.39
CA ALA A 205 -52.66 -10.62 -11.63
C ALA A 205 -54.19 -10.50 -11.51
N GLY A 206 -54.78 -10.85 -10.36
CA GLY A 206 -56.23 -10.77 -10.12
C GLY A 206 -57.06 -11.78 -10.92
N ALA A 207 -56.44 -12.79 -11.53
CA ALA A 207 -57.13 -13.82 -12.28
C ALA A 207 -57.48 -14.99 -11.34
N SER A 208 -58.69 -14.97 -10.79
CA SER A 208 -59.26 -16.17 -10.17
C SER A 208 -59.39 -17.25 -11.24
N THR A 209 -58.71 -18.37 -11.08
CA THR A 209 -58.95 -19.58 -11.88
C THR A 209 -60.37 -20.05 -11.60
N GLY A 210 -61.29 -19.69 -12.50
CA GLY A 210 -62.62 -20.28 -12.56
C GLY A 210 -62.45 -21.78 -12.78
N GLY A 211 -62.86 -22.56 -11.79
CA GLY A 211 -62.85 -24.01 -11.83
C GLY A 211 -63.70 -24.56 -12.99
N ARG A 212 -63.26 -25.68 -13.53
CA ARG A 212 -64.12 -26.65 -14.21
C ARG A 212 -64.64 -27.64 -13.19
#